data_AF-A0A1Q6QIA1-F1
#
_entry.id   AF-A0A1Q6QIA1-F1
#
_cell.length_a   1.000
_cell.length_b   1.000
_cell.length_c   1.000
_cell.angle_alpha   90.00
_cell.angle_beta   90.00
_cell.angle_gamma   90.00
#
_symmetry.space_group_name_H-M   'P 1'
#
loop_
_entity.id
_entity.type
_entity.pdbx_description
1 polymer ?
#
loop_
_entity_poly.entity_id
_entity_poly.type
_entity_poly.pdbx_seq_one_letter_code
_entity_poly.pdbx_strand_id
1 'polypeptide(L)'
;MSKKNFVTLILSAIGGILFALGMCMTLLPEWNAWGPGVVTGCTGMVVLLVMLLIRRKMAGKPVLVKLTAKTVAVTVLGMAGTLTLGAGMCMVMVWDMLVYGIVIGLVGIVLLMCLIPLVKGLQ
;
A
#
# COMPACT_ATOMS: atom_id res chain seq x y z
N MET A 1 4.89 -24.12 8.33
CA MET A 1 3.99 -23.12 7.71
C MET A 1 2.90 -23.84 6.92
N SER A 2 1.63 -23.42 7.04
CA SER A 2 0.57 -23.96 6.17
C SER A 2 0.82 -23.51 4.72
N LYS A 3 0.60 -24.41 3.73
CA LYS A 3 0.77 -24.10 2.28
C LYS A 3 0.08 -22.80 1.87
N LYS A 4 -1.06 -22.50 2.51
CA LYS A 4 -1.86 -21.28 2.30
C LYS A 4 -1.08 -20.00 2.63
N ASN A 5 -0.34 -19.98 3.73
CA ASN A 5 0.44 -18.81 4.16
C ASN A 5 1.63 -18.58 3.24
N PHE A 6 2.27 -19.65 2.77
CA PHE A 6 3.42 -19.56 1.87
C PHE A 6 3.03 -19.00 0.50
N VAL A 7 1.98 -19.56 -0.12
CA VAL A 7 1.44 -19.08 -1.40
C VAL A 7 1.01 -17.61 -1.30
N THR A 8 0.36 -17.27 -0.19
CA THR A 8 -0.05 -15.90 0.09
C THR A 8 1.12 -14.93 0.22
N LEU A 9 2.20 -15.33 0.90
CA LEU A 9 3.40 -14.51 1.10
C LEU A 9 4.09 -14.23 -0.25
N ILE A 10 4.23 -15.26 -1.07
CA ILE A 10 4.84 -15.15 -2.40
C ILE A 10 4.01 -14.24 -3.31
N LEU A 11 2.70 -14.47 -3.41
CA LEU A 11 1.82 -13.62 -4.21
C LEU A 11 1.78 -12.17 -3.71
N SER A 12 1.81 -11.93 -2.39
CA SER A 12 1.87 -10.56 -1.87
C SER A 12 3.20 -9.88 -2.15
N ALA A 13 4.32 -10.62 -2.05
CA ALA A 13 5.63 -10.05 -2.31
C ALA A 13 5.79 -9.69 -3.78
N ILE A 14 5.45 -10.62 -4.69
CA ILE A 14 5.54 -10.38 -6.14
C ILE A 14 4.58 -9.26 -6.56
N GLY A 15 3.32 -9.31 -6.15
CA GLY A 15 2.32 -8.28 -6.48
C GLY A 15 2.67 -6.91 -5.89
N GLY A 16 3.19 -6.88 -4.65
CA GLY A 16 3.62 -5.65 -3.99
C GLY A 16 4.81 -5.00 -4.66
N ILE A 17 5.82 -5.78 -5.06
CA ILE A 17 7.00 -5.28 -5.77
C ILE A 17 6.61 -4.74 -7.15
N LEU A 18 5.78 -5.47 -7.91
CA LEU A 18 5.27 -5.02 -9.22
C LEU A 18 4.51 -3.70 -9.11
N PHE A 19 3.64 -3.59 -8.11
CA PHE A 19 2.87 -2.36 -7.87
C PHE A 19 3.77 -1.19 -7.46
N ALA A 20 4.72 -1.42 -6.54
CA ALA A 20 5.66 -0.39 -6.10
C ALA A 20 6.53 0.12 -7.25
N LEU A 21 7.06 -0.78 -8.08
CA LEU A 21 7.85 -0.40 -9.26
C LEU A 21 7.03 0.40 -10.29
N GLY A 22 5.79 0.00 -10.55
CA GLY A 22 4.89 0.75 -11.45
C GLY A 22 4.59 2.17 -10.95
N MET A 23 4.38 2.33 -9.64
CA MET A 23 4.22 3.65 -9.02
C MET A 23 5.50 4.49 -9.14
N CYS A 24 6.68 3.91 -8.90
CA CYS A 24 7.95 4.64 -9.05
C CYS A 24 8.21 5.08 -10.51
N MET A 25 7.93 4.21 -11.48
CA MET A 25 8.09 4.53 -12.91
C MET A 25 7.16 5.63 -13.43
N THR A 26 6.01 5.84 -12.77
CA THR A 26 5.07 6.92 -13.12
C THR A 26 5.41 8.25 -12.45
N LEU A 27 6.01 8.23 -11.25
CA LEU A 27 6.35 9.45 -10.51
C LEU A 27 7.71 10.04 -10.91
N LEU A 28 8.65 9.26 -11.44
CA LEU A 28 9.97 9.74 -11.88
C LEU A 28 9.92 10.22 -13.33
N PRO A 29 9.87 11.55 -13.61
CA PRO A 29 9.82 12.07 -14.97
C PRO A 29 11.08 11.77 -15.77
N GLU A 30 12.21 11.53 -15.10
CA GLU A 30 13.51 11.24 -15.74
C GLU A 30 13.56 9.92 -16.50
N TRP A 31 12.65 8.97 -16.19
CA TRP A 31 12.60 7.69 -16.89
C TRP A 31 11.80 7.77 -18.20
N ASN A 32 11.07 8.87 -18.45
CA ASN A 32 10.14 9.04 -19.58
C ASN A 32 9.23 7.80 -19.83
N ALA A 33 8.99 7.02 -18.77
CA ALA A 33 8.42 5.68 -18.80
C ALA A 33 6.97 5.70 -18.29
N TRP A 34 6.27 6.81 -18.51
CA TRP A 34 4.92 7.05 -17.99
C TRP A 34 3.92 5.99 -18.47
N GLY A 35 3.94 5.68 -19.78
CA GLY A 35 3.13 4.62 -20.38
C GLY A 35 3.37 3.24 -19.74
N PRO A 36 4.60 2.69 -19.79
CA PRO A 36 4.89 1.39 -19.19
C PRO A 36 4.73 1.38 -17.65
N GLY A 37 4.96 2.49 -16.96
CA GLY A 37 4.73 2.63 -15.52
C GLY A 37 3.27 2.46 -15.14
N VAL A 38 2.34 3.08 -15.88
CA VAL A 38 0.89 2.90 -15.64
C VAL A 38 0.47 1.46 -15.89
N VAL A 39 0.94 0.85 -16.97
CA VAL A 39 0.60 -0.54 -17.32
C VAL A 39 1.10 -1.52 -16.26
N THR A 40 2.35 -1.37 -15.81
CA THR A 40 2.94 -2.22 -14.77
C THR A 40 2.28 -2.00 -13.40
N GLY A 41 1.97 -0.75 -13.04
CA GLY A 41 1.22 -0.42 -11.84
C GLY A 41 -0.19 -1.01 -11.83
N CYS A 42 -0.94 -0.85 -12.92
CA CYS A 42 -2.26 -1.47 -13.09
C CYS A 42 -2.18 -3.00 -13.01
N THR A 43 -1.17 -3.61 -13.65
CA THR A 43 -0.96 -5.06 -13.57
C THR A 43 -0.66 -5.50 -12.14
N GLY A 44 0.20 -4.80 -11.41
CA GLY A 44 0.48 -5.05 -10.00
C GLY A 44 -0.77 -4.94 -9.12
N MET A 45 -1.62 -3.94 -9.37
CA MET A 45 -2.90 -3.77 -8.67
C MET A 45 -3.86 -4.93 -8.95
N VAL A 46 -3.96 -5.38 -10.20
CA VAL A 46 -4.77 -6.55 -10.58
C VAL A 46 -4.25 -7.81 -9.87
N VAL A 47 -2.93 -8.03 -9.84
CA VAL A 47 -2.33 -9.17 -9.12
C VAL A 47 -2.64 -9.12 -7.62
N LEU A 48 -2.56 -7.94 -6.99
CA LEU A 48 -2.93 -7.74 -5.59
C LEU A 48 -4.42 -7.98 -5.34
N LEU A 49 -5.31 -7.56 -6.25
CA LEU A 49 -6.75 -7.84 -6.18
C LEU A 49 -7.05 -9.34 -6.30
N VAL A 50 -6.43 -10.03 -7.26
CA VAL A 50 -6.54 -11.49 -7.41
C VAL A 50 -6.05 -12.20 -6.15
N MET A 51 -4.93 -11.74 -5.57
CA MET A 51 -4.42 -12.26 -4.31
C MET A 51 -5.43 -12.06 -3.16
N LEU A 52 -6.09 -10.89 -3.04
CA LEU A 52 -7.13 -10.67 -2.05
C LEU A 52 -8.31 -11.64 -2.23
N LEU A 53 -8.74 -11.89 -3.47
CA LEU A 53 -9.79 -12.86 -3.77
C LEU A 53 -9.39 -14.29 -3.36
N ILE A 54 -8.16 -14.70 -3.66
CA ILE A 54 -7.63 -16.02 -3.29
C ILE A 54 -7.50 -16.16 -1.77
N ARG A 55 -6.97 -15.13 -1.07
CA ARG A 55 -6.94 -15.09 0.41
C ARG A 55 -8.33 -15.24 1.00
N ARG A 56 -9.32 -14.53 0.44
CA ARG A 56 -10.72 -14.58 0.89
C ARG A 56 -11.34 -15.97 0.66
N LYS A 57 -11.12 -16.58 -0.51
CA LYS A 57 -11.52 -17.97 -0.80
C LYS A 57 -10.87 -18.98 0.16
N MET A 58 -9.58 -18.85 0.44
CA MET A 58 -8.83 -19.77 1.31
C MET A 58 -9.17 -19.64 2.80
N ALA A 59 -9.65 -18.48 3.23
CA ALA A 59 -10.05 -18.23 4.62
C ALA A 59 -11.40 -18.87 4.99
N GLY A 60 -12.16 -19.42 4.04
CA GLY A 60 -13.44 -20.12 4.28
C GLY A 60 -14.52 -19.27 4.96
N LYS A 61 -14.28 -17.97 5.12
CA LYS A 61 -15.20 -17.00 5.72
C LYS A 61 -16.05 -16.39 4.61
N PRO A 62 -17.32 -16.05 4.90
CA PRO A 62 -18.22 -15.47 3.92
C PRO A 62 -17.60 -14.22 3.29
N VAL A 63 -17.91 -14.03 2.01
CA VAL A 63 -17.47 -12.90 1.15
C VAL A 63 -17.67 -11.54 1.85
N LEU A 64 -18.65 -11.48 2.75
CA LEU A 64 -18.95 -10.39 3.66
C LEU A 64 -18.62 -10.78 5.11
N VAL A 65 -17.37 -10.64 5.54
CA VAL A 65 -17.18 -10.12 6.90
C VAL A 65 -17.83 -8.74 6.85
N LYS A 66 -18.76 -8.42 7.77
CA LYS A 66 -19.36 -7.08 7.89
C LYS A 66 -18.23 -6.09 7.63
N LEU A 67 -18.28 -5.38 6.49
CA LEU A 67 -17.38 -4.28 6.20
C LEU A 67 -17.78 -3.19 7.20
N THR A 68 -17.39 -3.41 8.45
CA THR A 68 -17.57 -2.46 9.51
C THR A 68 -16.83 -1.22 9.04
N ALA A 69 -17.47 -0.05 9.13
CA ALA A 69 -16.87 1.22 8.75
C ALA A 69 -15.45 1.36 9.31
N LYS A 70 -15.20 0.80 10.51
CA LYS A 70 -13.89 0.67 11.15
C LYS A 70 -12.83 -0.04 10.30
N THR A 71 -13.13 -1.19 9.68
CA THR A 71 -12.15 -1.94 8.86
C THR A 71 -11.81 -1.18 7.59
N VAL A 72 -12.82 -0.61 6.91
CA VAL A 72 -12.60 0.20 5.71
C VAL A 72 -11.81 1.47 6.06
N ALA A 73 -12.19 2.14 7.15
CA ALA A 73 -11.49 3.33 7.64
C ALA A 73 -10.03 3.03 7.97
N VAL A 74 -9.74 1.91 8.67
CA VAL A 74 -8.36 1.47 8.93
C VAL A 74 -7.60 1.25 7.62
N THR A 75 -8.18 0.54 6.64
CA THR A 75 -7.47 0.29 5.38
C THR A 75 -7.20 1.57 4.58
N VAL A 76 -8.16 2.49 4.54
CA VAL A 76 -8.01 3.78 3.83
C VAL A 76 -7.00 4.67 4.54
N LEU A 77 -7.06 4.75 5.88
CA LEU A 77 -6.13 5.56 6.68
C LEU A 77 -4.72 4.99 6.61
N GLY A 78 -4.57 3.65 6.59
CA GLY A 78 -3.30 2.99 6.32
C GLY A 78 -2.73 3.33 4.95
N MET A 79 -3.54 3.23 3.88
CA MET A 79 -3.15 3.64 2.53
C MET A 79 -2.70 5.10 2.50
N ALA A 80 -3.51 6.01 3.07
CA ALA A 80 -3.20 7.44 3.13
C ALA A 80 -1.89 7.70 3.88
N GLY A 81 -1.66 7.05 5.03
CA GLY A 81 -0.43 7.19 5.81
C GLY A 81 0.81 6.70 5.05
N THR A 82 0.73 5.53 4.40
CA THR A 82 1.86 5.00 3.62
C THR A 82 2.17 5.84 2.38
N LEU A 83 1.15 6.36 1.69
CA LEU A 83 1.34 7.23 0.53
C LEU A 83 1.95 8.57 0.94
N THR A 84 1.47 9.16 2.05
CA THR A 84 1.99 10.43 2.57
C THR A 84 3.46 10.29 2.98
N LEU A 85 3.80 9.21 3.69
CA LEU A 85 5.19 8.90 4.05
C LEU A 85 6.07 8.73 2.80
N GLY A 86 5.61 7.93 1.83
CA GLY A 86 6.32 7.71 0.57
C GLY A 86 6.54 9.00 -0.22
N ALA A 87 5.51 9.85 -0.32
CA ALA A 87 5.61 11.16 -0.97
C ALA A 87 6.61 12.08 -0.27
N GLY A 88 6.65 12.07 1.06
CA GLY A 88 7.65 12.79 1.84
C GLY A 88 9.08 12.34 1.51
N MET A 89 9.31 11.03 1.39
CA MET A 89 10.62 10.49 0.97
C MET A 89 10.98 10.89 -0.47
N CYS A 90 10.04 10.85 -1.40
CA CYS A 90 10.24 11.30 -2.78
C CYS A 90 10.59 12.80 -2.84
N MET A 91 9.94 13.65 -2.04
CA MET A 91 10.22 15.09 -1.98
C MET A 91 11.64 15.42 -1.51
N VAL A 92 12.20 14.63 -0.60
CA VAL A 92 13.57 14.81 -0.12
C VAL A 92 14.59 14.34 -1.16
N MET A 93 14.39 13.16 -1.75
CA MET A 93 15.41 12.53 -2.61
C MET A 93 15.34 12.91 -4.08
N VAL A 94 14.16 13.27 -4.60
CA VAL A 94 13.93 13.54 -6.03
C VAL A 94 13.75 15.02 -6.30
N TRP A 95 13.10 15.75 -5.39
CA TRP A 95 12.74 17.15 -5.62
C TRP A 95 13.54 18.15 -4.77
N ASP A 96 14.55 17.71 -4.02
CA ASP A 96 15.43 18.54 -3.15
C ASP A 96 14.67 19.47 -2.16
N MET A 97 13.39 19.22 -1.92
CA MET A 97 12.52 20.02 -1.04
C MET A 97 12.57 19.49 0.38
N LEU A 98 13.76 19.53 0.98
CA LEU A 98 14.09 18.91 2.26
C LEU A 98 13.12 19.26 3.40
N VAL A 99 12.80 20.56 3.55
CA VAL A 99 11.91 21.04 4.62
C VAL A 99 10.49 20.49 4.44
N TYR A 100 9.92 20.59 3.24
CA TYR A 100 8.57 20.09 2.95
C TYR A 100 8.49 18.56 3.06
N GLY A 101 9.52 17.85 2.59
CA GLY A 101 9.59 16.40 2.66
C GLY A 101 9.63 15.87 4.11
N ILE A 102 10.38 16.53 5.00
CA ILE A 102 10.41 16.18 6.43
C ILE A 102 9.04 16.41 7.09
N VAL A 103 8.39 17.55 6.82
CA VAL A 103 7.08 17.87 7.40
C VAL A 103 6.03 16.84 6.96
N ILE A 104 5.97 16.53 5.66
CA ILE A 104 5.03 15.56 5.11
C ILE A 104 5.35 14.13 5.59
N GLY A 105 6.62 13.78 5.70
CA GLY A 105 7.08 12.52 6.28
C GLY A 105 6.63 12.36 7.73
N LEU A 106 6.79 13.40 8.56
CA LEU A 106 6.31 13.43 9.95
C LEU A 106 4.79 13.23 10.04
N VAL A 107 4.03 13.92 9.20
CA VAL A 107 2.57 13.74 9.12
C VAL A 107 2.21 12.29 8.75
N GLY A 108 2.94 11.68 7.81
CA GLY A 108 2.79 10.28 7.45
C GLY A 108 3.04 9.30 8.61
N ILE A 109 4.10 9.53 9.40
CA ILE A 109 4.40 8.71 10.59
C ILE A 109 3.29 8.86 11.64
N VAL A 110 2.82 10.07 11.90
CA VAL A 110 1.74 10.32 12.87
C VAL A 110 0.45 9.61 12.44
N LEU A 111 0.07 9.70 11.16
CA LEU A 111 -1.07 8.96 10.58
C LEU A 111 -0.95 7.45 10.78
N LEU A 112 0.24 6.89 10.55
CA LEU A 112 0.51 5.47 10.75
C LEU A 112 0.46 5.09 12.25
N MET A 113 0.95 5.95 13.15
CA MET A 113 0.83 5.75 14.59
C MET A 113 -0.62 5.77 15.06
N CYS A 114 -1.47 6.65 14.52
CA CYS A 114 -2.92 6.68 14.79
C CYS A 114 -3.65 5.41 14.32
N LEU A 115 -3.04 4.61 13.45
CA LEU A 115 -3.61 3.33 13.02
C LEU A 115 -3.57 2.26 14.12
N ILE A 116 -2.54 2.28 14.98
CA ILE A 116 -2.38 1.35 16.11
C ILE A 116 -3.58 1.39 17.08
N PRO A 117 -3.97 2.57 17.64
CA PRO A 117 -5.12 2.66 18.53
C PRO A 117 -6.44 2.36 17.82
N LEU A 118 -6.55 2.66 16.53
CA LEU A 118 -7.76 2.36 15.74
C LEU A 118 -7.94 0.85 15.54
N VAL A 119 -6.85 0.11 15.31
CA VAL A 119 -6.86 -1.35 15.09
C VAL A 119 -7.03 -2.12 16.39
N LYS A 120 -6.23 -1.81 17.42
CA LYS A 120 -6.28 -2.55 18.70
C LYS A 120 -7.39 -2.07 19.63
N GLY A 121 -7.95 -0.89 19.40
CA GLY A 121 -8.80 -0.20 20.36
C GLY A 121 -7.95 0.44 21.46
N LEU A 122 -8.31 1.65 21.89
CA LEU A 122 -7.83 2.19 23.16
C LEU A 122 -8.44 1.33 24.27
N GLN A 123 -7.67 0.39 24.81
CA GLN A 123 -7.87 -0.18 26.14
C GLN A 123 -6.72 0.29 27.01
#